data_AF-A0A1D2QGE6-F1
#
_entry.id   AF-A0A1D2QGE6-F1
#
_cell.length_a   1.000
_cell.length_b   1.000
_cell.length_c   1.000
_cell.angle_alpha   90.00
_cell.angle_beta   90.00
_cell.angle_gamma   90.00
#
_symmetry.space_group_name_H-M   'P 1'
#
loop_
_entity.id
_entity.type
_entity.pdbx_description
1 polymer ?
#
loop_
_entity_poly.entity_id
_entity_poly.type
_entity_poly.pdbx_seq_one_letter_code
_entity_poly.pdbx_strand_id
1 'polypeptide(L)'
;MANHAHSRVGGEHAAAASARNALHANNHIVLDGSELAAEKARRVFTTDPGMGVIRHADAGYDEAIEQAEKSNVAVPMRDRT
;
A
#
# COMPACT_ATOMS: atom_id res chain seq x y z
N MET A 1 -0.53 -12.64 29.30
CA MET A 1 -1.34 -11.60 28.64
C MET A 1 -1.07 -11.68 27.14
N ALA A 2 -2.09 -11.92 26.32
CA ALA A 2 -1.91 -12.07 24.88
C ALA A 2 -1.80 -10.68 24.24
N ASN A 3 -0.62 -10.32 23.72
CA ASN A 3 -0.43 -9.09 22.94
C ASN A 3 -1.03 -9.31 21.55
N HIS A 4 -2.24 -8.81 21.33
CA HIS A 4 -2.88 -8.84 20.01
C HIS A 4 -2.45 -7.61 19.21
N ALA A 5 -1.52 -7.80 18.27
CA ALA A 5 -1.22 -6.78 17.27
C ALA A 5 -2.46 -6.51 16.41
N HIS A 6 -2.94 -5.26 16.38
CA HIS A 6 -4.14 -4.84 15.65
C HIS A 6 -3.76 -4.03 14.40
N SER A 7 -4.40 -4.33 13.27
CA SER A 7 -4.26 -3.60 12.00
C SER A 7 -5.65 -3.40 11.39
N ARG A 8 -5.94 -2.20 10.90
CA ARG A 8 -7.25 -1.84 10.34
C ARG A 8 -7.09 -1.10 9.01
N VAL A 9 -7.86 -1.54 8.01
CA VAL A 9 -8.04 -0.82 6.74
C VAL A 9 -9.29 0.04 6.86
N GLY A 10 -9.16 1.33 6.53
CA GLY A 10 -10.26 2.29 6.44
C GLY A 10 -10.54 2.69 4.99
N GLY A 11 -11.76 3.14 4.71
CA GLY A 11 -12.13 3.80 3.46
C GLY A 11 -12.94 5.05 3.76
N GLU A 12 -12.67 6.14 3.05
CA GLU A 12 -13.29 7.45 3.29
C GLU A 12 -14.01 7.97 2.04
N HIS A 13 -15.19 8.58 2.22
CA HIS A 13 -15.95 9.29 1.18
C HIS A 13 -15.98 10.78 1.51
N ALA A 14 -15.42 11.63 0.64
CA ALA A 14 -15.30 13.06 0.89
C ALA A 14 -16.58 13.83 0.52
N ALA A 15 -17.25 14.43 1.51
CA ALA A 15 -18.40 15.32 1.31
C ALA A 15 -17.97 16.80 1.38
N ALA A 16 -17.35 17.32 0.32
CA ALA A 16 -17.14 18.77 0.14
C ALA A 16 -17.09 19.14 -1.35
N ALA A 17 -17.68 20.29 -1.68
CA ALA A 17 -18.29 20.67 -2.96
C ALA A 17 -17.40 20.83 -4.21
N SER A 18 -16.20 20.21 -4.29
CA SER A 18 -15.41 20.14 -5.54
C SER A 18 -14.94 18.73 -5.93
N ALA A 19 -15.20 17.71 -5.12
CA ALA A 19 -14.79 16.33 -5.41
C ALA A 19 -15.91 15.57 -6.14
N ARG A 20 -15.80 15.40 -7.46
CA ARG A 20 -16.57 14.34 -8.14
C ARG A 20 -15.96 12.99 -7.78
N ASN A 21 -16.71 12.15 -7.06
CA ASN A 21 -16.49 10.70 -6.85
C ASN A 21 -15.05 10.24 -6.60
N ALA A 22 -14.40 10.76 -5.56
CA ALA A 22 -13.10 10.27 -5.12
C ALA A 22 -13.26 9.20 -4.02
N LEU A 23 -12.59 8.05 -4.19
CA LEU A 23 -12.49 6.97 -3.19
C LEU A 23 -11.02 6.82 -2.79
N HIS A 24 -10.76 6.76 -1.49
CA HIS A 24 -9.42 6.57 -0.94
C HIS A 24 -9.46 5.50 0.15
N ALA A 25 -8.35 4.78 0.29
CA ALA A 25 -8.14 3.77 1.32
C ALA A 25 -6.82 4.03 2.03
N ASN A 26 -6.79 3.70 3.32
CA ASN A 26 -5.65 3.92 4.20
C ASN A 26 -5.53 2.76 5.20
N ASN A 27 -4.30 2.54 5.69
CA ASN A 27 -4.01 1.49 6.64
C ASN A 27 -3.47 2.08 7.95
N HIS A 28 -3.92 1.54 9.08
CA HIS A 28 -3.43 1.89 10.42
C HIS A 28 -2.90 0.64 11.13
N ILE A 29 -1.71 0.75 11.70
CA ILE A 29 -1.05 -0.34 12.44
C ILE A 29 -0.53 0.15 13.79
N VAL A 30 -0.71 -0.68 14.82
CA VAL A 30 -0.13 -0.46 16.14
C VAL A 30 1.18 -1.24 16.29
N LEU A 31 2.25 -0.55 16.67
CA LEU A 31 3.55 -1.13 16.95
C LEU A 31 3.73 -1.30 18.46
N ASP A 32 3.21 -2.39 19.01
CA ASP A 32 3.19 -2.68 20.45
C ASP A 32 4.46 -3.39 20.97
N GLY A 33 5.50 -3.49 20.14
CA GLY A 33 6.75 -4.19 20.45
C GLY A 33 6.69 -5.71 20.31
N SER A 34 5.54 -6.31 19.96
CA SER A 34 5.45 -7.74 19.69
C SER A 34 6.07 -8.15 18.35
N GLU A 35 6.54 -9.39 18.27
CA GLU A 35 7.02 -9.98 17.01
C GLU A 35 5.93 -10.00 15.93
N LEU A 36 4.67 -10.23 16.34
CA LEU A 36 3.52 -10.19 15.44
C LEU A 36 3.28 -8.79 14.86
N ALA A 37 3.41 -7.74 15.68
CA ALA A 37 3.32 -6.36 15.18
C ALA A 37 4.46 -6.06 14.20
N ALA A 38 5.69 -6.52 14.49
CA ALA A 38 6.82 -6.37 13.58
C ALA A 38 6.58 -7.10 12.24
N GLU A 39 6.00 -8.30 12.26
CA GLU A 39 5.66 -9.03 11.03
C GLU A 39 4.59 -8.30 10.20
N LYS A 40 3.52 -7.83 10.85
CA LYS A 40 2.48 -7.05 10.19
C LYS A 40 3.03 -5.75 9.61
N ALA A 41 3.90 -5.06 10.35
CA ALA A 41 4.53 -3.82 9.91
C ALA A 41 5.37 -4.02 8.67
N ARG A 42 6.20 -5.08 8.61
CA ARG A 42 6.98 -5.41 7.41
C ARG A 42 6.10 -5.57 6.18
N ARG A 43 4.95 -6.24 6.31
CA ARG A 43 4.01 -6.41 5.20
C ARG A 43 3.40 -5.08 4.79
N VAL A 44 2.80 -4.34 5.73
CA VAL A 44 2.11 -3.07 5.45
C VAL A 44 3.03 -2.03 4.82
N PHE A 45 4.22 -1.83 5.40
CA PHE A 45 5.17 -0.84 4.90
C PHE A 45 5.85 -1.26 3.60
N THR A 46 5.66 -2.49 3.14
CA THR A 46 6.07 -2.93 1.80
C THR A 46 4.92 -2.77 0.80
N THR A 47 3.74 -3.27 1.16
CA THR A 47 2.61 -3.36 0.22
C THR A 47 1.94 -2.02 -0.05
N ASP A 48 1.82 -1.15 0.94
CA ASP A 48 1.15 0.15 0.80
C ASP A 48 1.87 1.09 -0.18
N PRO A 49 3.19 1.37 -0.01
CA PRO A 49 3.92 2.14 -1.02
C PRO A 49 4.08 1.37 -2.34
N GLY A 50 4.26 0.04 -2.28
CA GLY A 50 4.34 -0.81 -3.48
C GLY A 50 3.11 -0.68 -4.37
N MET A 51 1.91 -0.53 -3.79
CA MET A 51 0.69 -0.31 -4.54
C MET A 51 0.69 1.03 -5.30
N GLY A 52 1.29 2.06 -4.72
CA GLY A 52 1.52 3.32 -5.40
C GLY A 52 2.42 3.15 -6.62
N VAL A 53 3.52 2.42 -6.49
CA VAL A 53 4.45 2.13 -7.60
C VAL A 53 3.74 1.34 -8.70
N ILE A 54 3.06 0.24 -8.35
CA ILE A 54 2.32 -0.59 -9.31
C ILE A 54 1.28 0.24 -10.07
N ARG A 55 0.50 1.09 -9.37
CA ARG A 55 -0.54 1.92 -9.99
C ARG A 55 0.03 2.93 -11.00
N HIS A 56 1.17 3.54 -10.71
CA HIS A 56 1.79 4.49 -11.64
C HIS A 56 2.52 3.76 -12.78
N ALA A 57 3.14 2.61 -12.51
CA ALA A 57 3.76 1.79 -13.55
C ALA A 57 2.71 1.29 -14.56
N ASP A 58 1.55 0.83 -14.08
CA ASP A 58 0.41 0.41 -14.92
C ASP A 58 -0.15 1.57 -15.77
N ALA A 59 -0.11 2.80 -15.23
CA ALA A 59 -0.48 4.01 -15.98
C ALA A 59 0.59 4.47 -17.00
N GLY A 60 1.74 3.79 -17.07
CA GLY A 60 2.79 4.05 -18.06
C GLY A 60 3.84 5.09 -17.66
N TYR A 61 4.00 5.41 -16.37
CA TYR A 61 5.04 6.34 -15.92
C TYR A 61 6.41 5.64 -15.85
N ASP A 62 7.38 6.10 -16.66
CA ASP A 62 8.71 5.51 -16.75
C ASP A 62 9.47 5.51 -15.42
N GLU A 63 9.34 6.57 -14.62
CA GLU A 63 9.95 6.64 -13.28
C GLU A 63 9.41 5.55 -12.33
N ALA A 64 8.12 5.23 -12.43
CA ALA A 64 7.49 4.20 -11.61
C ALA A 64 7.90 2.78 -12.05
N ILE A 65 8.09 2.59 -13.36
CA ILE A 65 8.65 1.37 -13.94
C ILE A 65 10.08 1.14 -13.43
N GLU A 66 10.94 2.15 -13.51
CA GLU A 66 12.31 2.06 -13.03
C GLU A 66 12.33 1.77 -11.51
N GLN A 67 11.41 2.41 -10.76
CA GLN A 67 11.29 2.16 -9.33
C GLN A 67 10.81 0.75 -9.01
N ALA A 68 9.93 0.17 -9.82
CA ALA A 68 9.49 -1.22 -9.69
C ALA A 68 10.66 -2.19 -9.86
N GLU A 69 11.52 -1.97 -10.86
CA GLU A 69 12.73 -2.76 -11.09
C GLU A 69 13.72 -2.62 -9.92
N LYS A 70 14.01 -1.38 -9.50
CA LYS A 70 14.92 -1.10 -8.36
C LYS A 70 14.46 -1.74 -7.05
N SER A 71 13.16 -1.79 -6.83
CA SER A 71 12.55 -2.27 -5.59
C SER A 71 12.09 -3.73 -5.66
N ASN A 72 12.35 -4.41 -6.79
CA ASN A 72 11.90 -5.78 -7.07
C ASN A 72 10.39 -5.98 -6.84
N VAL A 73 9.60 -5.02 -7.31
CA VAL A 73 8.14 -5.06 -7.26
C VAL A 73 7.62 -5.66 -8.55
N ALA A 74 6.89 -6.76 -8.46
CA ALA A 74 6.26 -7.39 -9.61
C ALA A 74 5.15 -6.51 -10.20
N VAL A 75 5.19 -6.29 -11.51
CA VAL A 75 4.19 -5.54 -12.29
C VAL A 75 3.47 -6.52 -13.22
N PRO A 76 2.28 -7.01 -12.84
CA PRO A 76 1.65 -8.16 -13.50
C PRO A 76 1.38 -8.05 -15.00
N MET A 77 1.27 -6.85 -15.54
CA MET A 77 1.03 -6.64 -16.98
C MET A 77 2.32 -6.59 -17.81
N ARG A 78 3.48 -6.45 -17.16
CA ARG A 78 4.80 -6.52 -17.78
C ARG A 78 5.47 -7.88 -17.59
N ASP A 79 5.28 -8.50 -16.44
CA ASP A 79 5.95 -9.75 -16.06
C ASP A 79 5.33 -11.02 -16.70
N ARG A 80 4.50 -10.88 -17.76
CA ARG A 80 3.80 -11.98 -18.45
C ARG A 80 4.52 -12.52 -19.70
N THR A 81 5.84 -12.41 -19.74
CA THR A 81 6.70 -13.03 -20.77
C THR A 81 7.46 -14.21 -20.18
#